data_AF-A0A418YKZ0-F1
#
_entry.id   AF-A0A418YKZ0-F1
#
_cell.length_a   1.000
_cell.length_b   1.000
_cell.length_c   1.000
_cell.angle_alpha   90.00
_cell.angle_beta   90.00
_cell.angle_gamma   90.00
#
_symmetry.space_group_name_H-M   'P 1'
#
loop_
_entity.id
_entity.type
_entity.pdbx_description
1 polymer ?
#
loop_
_entity_poly.entity_id
_entity_poly.type
_entity_poly.pdbx_seq_one_letter_code
_entity_poly.pdbx_strand_id
1 'polypeptide(L)'
;MFFLALSISKTSGIGARYFYLFQWLIGGDKVLHFIASFSLNFSFQNLLFDKHKSYKVSLFISLLVMSIFILDELLQHFLPVRQIDIYDALVSVLGVFISTIVLLFYKANQTKSG
;
A
#
# COMPACT_ATOMS: atom_id res chain seq x y z
N MET A 1 6.68 1.85 7.42
CA MET A 1 6.83 1.14 8.71
C MET A 1 5.52 0.98 9.46
N PHE A 2 4.71 2.04 9.63
CA PHE A 2 3.44 1.98 10.36
C PHE A 2 2.46 0.89 9.86
N PHE A 3 2.17 0.84 8.56
CA PHE A 3 1.24 -0.17 7.99
C PHE A 3 1.74 -1.61 8.12
N LEU A 4 3.05 -1.82 8.02
CA LEU A 4 3.66 -3.15 8.15
C LEU A 4 3.63 -3.62 9.62
N ALA A 5 3.83 -2.69 10.56
CA ALA A 5 3.63 -2.96 11.98
C ALA A 5 2.16 -3.28 12.32
N LEU A 6 1.21 -2.65 11.62
CA LEU A 6 -0.22 -2.94 11.77
C LEU A 6 -0.58 -4.34 11.23
N SER A 7 -0.08 -4.77 10.06
CA SER A 7 -0.25 -6.15 9.58
C SER A 7 0.33 -7.17 10.58
N ILE A 8 1.53 -6.91 11.13
CA ILE A 8 2.15 -7.79 12.14
C ILE A 8 1.34 -7.83 13.44
N SER A 9 0.82 -6.69 13.91
CA SER A 9 -0.03 -6.62 15.11
C SER A 9 -1.32 -7.42 14.93
N LYS A 10 -1.93 -7.37 13.74
CA LYS A 10 -3.13 -8.15 13.42
C LYS A 10 -2.83 -9.65 13.38
N THR A 11 -1.69 -10.02 12.79
CA THR A 11 -1.22 -11.42 12.68
C THR A 11 -0.81 -12.02 14.04
N SER A 12 -0.17 -11.24 14.92
CA SER A 12 0.31 -11.71 16.22
C SER A 12 -0.77 -11.77 17.30
N GLY A 13 -1.98 -11.24 17.03
CA GLY A 13 -3.07 -11.17 18.01
C GLY A 13 -2.89 -10.10 19.10
N ILE A 14 -1.69 -9.53 19.24
CA ILE A 14 -1.38 -8.49 20.22
C ILE A 14 -1.96 -7.16 19.72
N GLY A 15 -2.99 -6.66 20.40
CA GLY A 15 -3.66 -5.41 20.03
C GLY A 15 -4.68 -5.55 18.90
N ALA A 16 -4.99 -6.77 18.47
CA ALA A 16 -5.92 -7.05 17.38
C ALA A 16 -7.31 -6.40 17.58
N ARG A 17 -7.80 -6.30 18.83
CA ARG A 17 -9.07 -5.61 19.14
C ARG A 17 -9.07 -4.13 18.76
N TYR A 18 -7.99 -3.40 19.04
CA TYR A 18 -7.86 -1.99 18.65
C TYR A 18 -7.72 -1.86 17.13
N PHE A 19 -7.01 -2.79 16.51
CA PHE A 19 -6.88 -2.85 15.06
C PHE A 19 -8.24 -3.08 14.38
N TYR A 20 -9.04 -4.04 14.84
CA TYR A 20 -10.38 -4.30 14.27
C TYR A 20 -11.32 -3.10 14.44
N LEU A 21 -11.26 -2.40 15.58
CA LEU A 21 -11.99 -1.14 15.79
C LEU A 21 -11.55 -0.06 14.80
N PHE A 22 -10.24 0.11 14.62
CA PHE A 22 -9.69 1.06 13.65
C PHE A 22 -10.06 0.71 12.21
N GLN A 23 -9.96 -0.56 11.84
CA GLN A 23 -10.38 -1.09 10.56
C GLN A 23 -11.86 -0.79 10.30
N TRP A 24 -12.72 -1.00 11.30
CA TRP A 24 -14.14 -0.68 11.20
C TRP A 24 -14.38 0.82 11.03
N LEU A 25 -13.69 1.67 11.79
CA LEU A 25 -13.81 3.14 11.69
C LEU A 25 -13.41 3.69 10.32
N ILE A 26 -12.43 3.08 9.66
CA ILE A 26 -11.94 3.49 8.34
C ILE A 26 -12.82 2.98 7.19
N GLY A 27 -13.75 2.05 7.46
CA GLY A 27 -14.66 1.50 6.45
C GLY A 27 -14.31 0.08 5.99
N GLY A 28 -13.51 -0.65 6.76
CA GLY A 28 -13.24 -2.08 6.56
C GLY A 28 -11.81 -2.41 6.10
N ASP A 29 -11.55 -3.72 5.90
CA ASP A 29 -10.21 -4.21 5.52
C ASP A 29 -9.80 -3.68 4.15
N LYS A 30 -10.72 -3.77 3.18
CA LYS A 30 -10.50 -3.33 1.80
C LYS A 30 -10.08 -1.86 1.72
N VAL A 31 -10.77 -0.98 2.45
CA VAL A 31 -10.43 0.45 2.47
C VAL A 31 -9.07 0.67 3.11
N LEU A 32 -8.74 -0.07 4.17
CA LEU A 32 -7.44 0.00 4.83
C LEU A 32 -6.32 -0.48 3.90
N HIS A 33 -6.51 -1.59 3.17
CA HIS A 33 -5.59 -2.09 2.15
C HIS A 33 -5.36 -1.05 1.04
N PHE A 34 -6.43 -0.42 0.55
CA PHE A 34 -6.34 0.66 -0.43
C PHE A 34 -5.51 1.84 0.07
N ILE A 35 -5.86 2.37 1.24
CA ILE A 35 -5.19 3.55 1.82
C ILE A 35 -3.73 3.22 2.11
N ALA A 36 -3.46 2.04 2.70
CA ALA A 36 -2.11 1.60 3.01
C ALA A 36 -1.24 1.50 1.75
N SER A 37 -1.73 0.83 0.70
CA SER A 37 -0.96 0.64 -0.53
C SER A 37 -0.77 1.95 -1.30
N PHE A 38 -1.80 2.80 -1.34
CA PHE A 38 -1.76 4.13 -1.95
C PHE A 38 -0.74 5.03 -1.24
N SER A 39 -0.86 5.21 0.08
CA SER A 39 -0.01 6.13 0.84
C SER A 39 1.43 5.66 0.86
N LEU A 40 1.68 4.36 0.98
CA LEU A 40 3.02 3.79 0.98
C LEU A 40 3.68 3.97 -0.38
N ASN A 41 3.02 3.60 -1.47
CA ASN A 41 3.56 3.78 -2.82
C ASN A 41 3.82 5.25 -3.14
N PHE A 42 2.86 6.14 -2.82
CA PHE A 42 3.00 7.58 -3.07
C PHE A 42 4.22 8.15 -2.33
N SER A 43 4.42 7.76 -1.08
CA SER A 43 5.55 8.25 -0.26
C SER A 43 6.89 7.79 -0.83
N PHE A 44 7.02 6.51 -1.19
CA PHE A 44 8.27 5.98 -1.76
C PHE A 44 8.58 6.58 -3.13
N GLN A 45 7.56 6.68 -4.00
CA GLN A 45 7.73 7.31 -5.30
C GLN A 45 8.10 8.78 -5.16
N ASN A 46 7.43 9.57 -4.30
CA ASN A 46 7.76 10.98 -4.14
C ASN A 46 9.20 11.17 -3.63
N LEU A 47 9.64 10.37 -2.66
CA LEU A 47 11.01 10.41 -2.13
C LEU A 47 12.09 10.09 -3.18
N LEU A 48 11.84 9.11 -4.05
CA LEU A 48 12.85 8.58 -4.97
C LEU A 48 12.78 9.20 -6.37
N PHE A 49 11.60 9.66 -6.79
CA PHE A 49 11.42 10.36 -8.06
C PHE A 49 12.15 11.70 -8.06
N ASP A 50 12.17 12.42 -6.93
CA ASP A 50 12.90 13.68 -6.80
C ASP A 50 14.42 13.51 -6.94
N LYS A 51 14.96 12.33 -6.60
CA LYS A 51 16.39 12.02 -6.71
C LYS A 51 16.81 11.56 -8.10
N HIS A 52 15.99 10.75 -8.77
CA HIS A 52 16.40 10.09 -10.01
C HIS A 52 15.67 10.60 -11.27
N LYS A 53 14.54 11.32 -11.11
CA LYS A 53 13.65 11.82 -12.18
C LYS A 53 13.36 10.80 -13.28
N SER A 54 13.35 9.52 -12.93
CA SER A 54 13.29 8.42 -13.88
C SER A 54 12.00 7.63 -13.70
N TYR A 55 11.20 7.59 -14.76
CA TYR A 55 9.99 6.77 -14.84
C TYR A 55 10.26 5.29 -14.56
N LYS A 56 11.43 4.76 -14.98
CA LYS A 56 11.82 3.37 -14.73
C LYS A 56 11.97 3.08 -13.24
N VAL A 57 12.54 4.02 -12.48
CA VAL A 57 12.67 3.91 -11.02
C VAL A 57 11.28 3.96 -10.36
N SER A 58 10.40 4.84 -10.83
CA SER A 58 9.02 4.92 -10.34
C SER A 58 8.26 3.59 -10.51
N LEU A 59 8.37 2.99 -11.69
CA LEU A 59 7.73 1.70 -11.98
C LEU A 59 8.33 0.57 -11.13
N PHE A 60 9.65 0.54 -10.98
CA PHE A 60 10.31 -0.46 -10.15
C PHE A 60 9.85 -0.39 -8.70
N ILE A 61 9.70 0.82 -8.14
CA ILE A 61 9.15 1.05 -6.80
C ILE A 61 7.71 0.55 -6.71
N SER A 62 6.85 0.87 -7.69
CA SER A 62 5.46 0.38 -7.71
C SER A 62 5.39 -1.13 -7.70
N LEU A 63 6.23 -1.79 -8.50
CA LEU A 63 6.31 -3.25 -8.56
C LEU A 63 6.76 -3.83 -7.22
N LEU A 64 7.75 -3.21 -6.57
CA LEU A 64 8.22 -3.64 -5.25
C LEU A 64 7.11 -3.51 -4.21
N VAL A 65 6.44 -2.36 -4.13
CA VAL A 65 5.33 -2.14 -3.20
C VAL A 65 4.18 -3.12 -3.45
N MET A 66 3.78 -3.29 -4.71
CA MET A 66 2.75 -4.26 -5.10
C MET A 66 3.11 -5.68 -4.67
N SER A 67 4.37 -6.08 -4.86
CA SER A 67 4.87 -7.40 -4.47
C SER A 67 4.79 -7.61 -2.96
N ILE A 68 5.08 -6.58 -2.15
CA ILE A 68 4.95 -6.66 -0.69
C ILE A 68 3.50 -6.96 -0.27
N PHE A 69 2.51 -6.26 -0.83
CA PHE A 69 1.10 -6.48 -0.48
C PHE A 69 0.59 -7.84 -0.96
N ILE A 70 1.03 -8.31 -2.13
CA ILE A 70 0.69 -9.67 -2.61
C ILE A 70 1.32 -10.73 -1.71
N LEU A 71 2.58 -10.54 -1.30
CA LEU A 71 3.25 -11.47 -0.38
C LEU A 71 2.64 -11.45 1.02
N ASP A 72 2.19 -10.29 1.52
CA ASP A 72 1.48 -10.19 2.81
C ASP A 72 0.20 -11.02 2.77
N GLU A 73 -0.57 -10.94 1.67
CA GLU A 73 -1.78 -11.74 1.48
C GLU A 73 -1.46 -13.24 1.33
N LEU A 74 -0.39 -13.60 0.59
CA LEU A 74 0.04 -14.98 0.47
C LEU A 74 0.52 -15.57 1.80
N LEU A 75 1.20 -14.77 2.63
CA LEU A 75 1.65 -15.18 3.97
C LEU A 75 0.46 -15.45 4.91
N GLN A 76 -0.69 -14.81 4.70
CA GLN A 76 -1.91 -15.11 5.44
C GLN A 76 -2.39 -16.55 5.23
N HIS A 77 -2.05 -17.21 4.11
CA HIS A 77 -2.34 -18.63 3.90
C HIS A 77 -1.79 -19.53 5.01
N PHE A 78 -0.61 -19.18 5.53
CA PHE A 78 0.11 -19.99 6.52
C PHE A 78 -0.27 -19.62 7.96
N LEU A 79 -1.16 -18.64 8.15
CA LEU A 79 -1.54 -18.11 9.44
C LEU A 79 -2.97 -18.53 9.79
N PRO A 80 -3.20 -19.25 10.91
CA PRO A 80 -4.51 -19.79 11.24
C PRO A 80 -5.57 -18.74 11.61
N VAL A 81 -5.17 -17.46 11.71
CA VAL A 81 -6.00 -16.35 12.20
C VAL A 81 -6.63 -15.55 11.05
N ARG A 82 -6.11 -15.64 9.82
CA ARG A 82 -6.63 -14.91 8.65
C ARG A 82 -6.81 -15.83 7.45
N GLN A 83 -7.74 -15.49 6.57
CA GLN A 83 -7.95 -16.17 5.30
C GLN A 83 -7.54 -15.24 4.17
N ILE A 84 -7.00 -15.83 3.10
CA ILE A 84 -6.67 -15.10 1.88
C ILE A 84 -7.96 -14.48 1.31
N ASP A 85 -7.95 -13.18 1.07
CA ASP A 85 -8.96 -12.47 0.27
C ASP A 85 -8.31 -11.87 -0.99
N ILE A 86 -8.68 -12.44 -2.14
CA ILE A 86 -8.23 -11.96 -3.46
C ILE A 86 -8.68 -10.51 -3.68
N TYR A 87 -9.81 -10.09 -3.12
CA TYR A 87 -10.27 -8.71 -3.22
C TYR A 87 -9.35 -7.75 -2.45
N ASP A 88 -8.75 -8.16 -1.33
CA ASP A 88 -7.80 -7.33 -0.58
C ASP A 88 -6.49 -7.14 -1.36
N ALA A 89 -6.01 -8.18 -2.05
CA ALA A 89 -4.89 -8.08 -2.99
C ALA A 89 -5.23 -7.16 -4.17
N LEU A 90 -6.39 -7.31 -4.79
CA LEU A 90 -6.83 -6.46 -5.92
C LEU A 90 -6.95 -4.98 -5.52
N VAL A 91 -7.54 -4.71 -4.35
CA VAL A 91 -7.69 -3.35 -3.85
C VAL A 91 -6.33 -2.73 -3.51
N SER A 92 -5.38 -3.53 -3.01
CA SER A 92 -4.00 -3.09 -2.81
C SER A 92 -3.33 -2.71 -4.14
N VAL A 93 -3.51 -3.53 -5.19
CA VAL A 93 -3.03 -3.23 -6.56
C VAL A 93 -3.63 -1.94 -7.10
N LEU A 94 -4.95 -1.73 -6.92
CA LEU A 94 -5.63 -0.50 -7.32
C LEU A 94 -5.05 0.73 -6.62
N GLY A 95 -4.77 0.65 -5.31
CA GLY A 95 -4.15 1.76 -4.57
C GLY A 95 -2.77 2.13 -5.12
N VAL A 96 -1.92 1.15 -5.45
CA VAL A 96 -0.61 1.39 -6.10
C VAL A 96 -0.77 2.03 -7.48
N PHE A 97 -1.72 1.53 -8.28
CA PHE A 97 -1.98 2.03 -9.63
C PHE A 97 -2.44 3.50 -9.60
N ILE A 98 -3.46 3.81 -8.79
CA ILE A 98 -3.99 5.17 -8.65
C ILE A 98 -2.92 6.11 -8.09
N SER A 99 -2.16 5.67 -7.09
CA SER A 99 -1.03 6.43 -6.53
C SER A 99 -0.02 6.83 -7.60
N THR A 100 0.34 5.89 -8.47
CA THR A 100 1.28 6.14 -9.57
C THR A 100 0.73 7.17 -10.56
N ILE A 101 -0.56 7.06 -10.93
CA ILE A 101 -1.22 8.04 -11.80
C ILE A 101 -1.19 9.44 -11.17
N VAL A 102 -1.62 9.56 -9.91
CA VAL A 102 -1.67 10.84 -9.18
C VAL A 102 -0.30 11.50 -9.14
N LEU A 103 0.76 10.73 -8.84
CA LEU A 103 2.12 11.26 -8.78
C LEU A 103 2.62 11.74 -10.15
N LEU A 104 2.35 10.98 -11.22
CA LEU A 104 2.72 11.37 -12.59
C LEU A 104 2.02 12.67 -13.00
N PHE A 105 0.72 12.82 -12.73
CA PHE A 105 -0.02 14.06 -12.99
C PHE A 105 0.54 15.24 -12.17
N TYR A 106 0.80 15.03 -10.89
CA TYR A 106 1.34 16.07 -10.01
C TYR A 106 2.71 16.57 -10.50
N LYS A 107 3.63 15.66 -10.84
CA LYS A 107 4.96 16.03 -11.34
C LYS A 107 4.93 16.63 -12.74
N ALA A 108 4.05 16.15 -13.63
CA ALA A 108 3.87 16.72 -14.97
C ALA A 108 3.37 18.18 -14.93
N ASN A 109 2.52 18.52 -13.95
CA ASN A 109 2.08 19.90 -13.75
C ASN A 109 3.19 20.79 -13.19
N GLN A 110 4.03 20.29 -12.27
CA GLN A 110 5.17 21.07 -11.76
C GLN A 110 6.18 21.42 -12.85
N THR A 111 6.43 20.52 -13.81
CA THR A 111 7.35 20.80 -14.93
C THR A 111 6.86 21.85 -15.92
N LYS A 112 5.55 22.19 -15.93
CA LYS A 112 4.99 23.21 -16.83
C LYS A 112 4.99 24.62 -16.23
N SER A 113 5.18 24.74 -14.92
CA SER A 113 5.06 25.98 -14.16
C SER A 113 6.41 26.57 -13.70
N GLY A 114 7.54 26.02 -14.16
CA GLY A 114 8.89 26.55 -13.95
C GLY A 114 9.59 26.76 -15.28
#